data_AF-A0A096AY47-F1
#
_entry.id   AF-A0A096AY47-F1
#
_cell.length_a   1.000
_cell.length_b   1.000
_cell.length_c   1.000
_cell.angle_alpha   90.00
_cell.angle_beta   90.00
_cell.angle_gamma   90.00
#
_symmetry.space_group_name_H-M   'P 1'
#
loop_
_entity.id
_entity.type
_entity.pdbx_description
1 polymer ?
#
loop_
_entity_poly.entity_id
_entity_poly.type
_entity_poly.pdbx_seq_one_letter_code
_entity_poly.pdbx_strand_id
1 'polypeptide(L)'
;MIKDIVTSLPLTLSSPHMTKNSTPSSKSSHSFHVYMLSKDCIYSGGGYGGQSVNVMYTIDSTAEDPIVKIFGTSMSGSYEEVVHINDIDPTNATYPELCALLAHQQRIGAYTSGANKLLIPTPLNVDPGDYSKRMDYISLIRDSLSNSNYVDLTNSTQKLLDFFERYLSKNLEKPEKFSILMQGNYIERFRIEKY
;
A
#
# COMPACT_ATOMS: atom_id res chain seq x y z
N MET A 1 -9.65 -26.54 -10.29
CA MET A 1 -8.43 -26.24 -11.08
C MET A 1 -8.51 -24.79 -11.52
N ILE A 2 -8.05 -23.86 -10.68
CA ILE A 2 -8.04 -22.43 -11.01
C ILE A 2 -6.63 -22.09 -11.45
N LYS A 3 -6.47 -21.85 -12.76
CA LYS A 3 -5.28 -21.27 -13.37
C LYS A 3 -5.55 -19.78 -13.57
N ASP A 4 -5.69 -19.05 -12.48
CA ASP A 4 -5.70 -17.59 -12.57
C ASP A 4 -4.24 -17.15 -12.62
N ILE A 5 -3.84 -16.68 -13.80
CA ILE A 5 -2.50 -16.27 -14.16
C ILE A 5 -2.10 -15.13 -13.21
N VAL A 6 -1.28 -15.45 -12.21
CA VAL A 6 -0.52 -14.47 -11.45
C VAL A 6 0.50 -13.88 -12.42
N THR A 7 0.14 -12.82 -13.12
CA THR A 7 1.06 -12.09 -14.00
C THR A 7 1.98 -11.25 -13.12
N SER A 8 3.00 -11.87 -12.51
CA SER A 8 4.10 -11.11 -11.93
C SER A 8 5.04 -10.71 -13.05
N LEU A 9 5.23 -9.41 -13.29
CA LEU A 9 6.32 -8.96 -14.17
C LEU A 9 7.61 -8.87 -13.36
N PRO A 10 8.66 -9.64 -13.71
CA PRO A 10 9.98 -9.37 -13.18
C PRO A 10 10.49 -8.08 -13.83
N LEU A 11 10.62 -7.02 -13.04
CA LEU A 11 11.26 -5.80 -13.47
C LEU A 11 12.74 -5.87 -13.06
N THR A 12 13.63 -5.78 -14.03
CA THR A 12 15.08 -5.61 -13.78
C THR A 12 15.38 -4.12 -13.89
N LEU A 13 15.57 -3.42 -12.77
CA LEU A 13 16.12 -2.07 -12.82
C LEU A 13 17.65 -2.16 -12.99
N SER A 14 18.17 -1.69 -14.12
CA SER A 14 19.57 -1.28 -14.20
C SER A 14 19.68 0.12 -13.57
N SER A 15 20.44 0.24 -12.48
CA SER A 15 20.72 1.56 -11.88
C SER A 15 21.45 2.47 -12.87
N PRO A 16 20.98 3.71 -13.09
CA PRO A 16 21.78 4.76 -13.67
C PRO A 16 22.42 5.56 -12.54
N HIS A 17 23.57 5.13 -12.03
CA HIS A 17 24.48 6.06 -11.38
C HIS A 17 25.93 5.67 -11.67
N MET A 18 26.60 6.51 -12.46
CA MET A 18 28.05 6.45 -12.67
C MET A 18 28.76 6.96 -11.42
N THR A 19 29.52 6.10 -10.76
CA THR A 19 30.71 6.51 -9.98
C THR A 19 31.87 5.65 -10.46
N LYS A 20 32.88 6.32 -11.05
CA LYS A 20 34.14 5.69 -11.43
C LYS A 20 34.82 5.20 -10.14
N ASN A 21 35.28 3.95 -10.15
CA ASN A 21 36.06 3.25 -9.12
C ASN A 21 35.26 2.47 -8.07
N SER A 22 34.66 1.35 -8.50
CA SER A 22 34.54 0.16 -7.65
C SER A 22 34.52 -1.08 -8.54
N THR A 23 35.39 -2.04 -8.21
CA THR A 23 35.51 -3.39 -8.78
C THR A 23 34.13 -4.05 -8.94
N PRO A 24 33.89 -4.88 -9.97
CA PRO A 24 32.58 -5.45 -10.25
C PRO A 24 32.25 -6.53 -9.22
N SER A 25 31.66 -6.11 -8.10
CA SER A 25 30.91 -6.99 -7.20
C SER A 25 29.73 -7.56 -7.98
N SER A 26 29.56 -8.88 -7.91
CA SER A 26 28.46 -9.69 -8.45
C SER A 26 27.18 -8.88 -8.69
N LYS A 27 26.75 -8.81 -9.94
CA LYS A 27 25.43 -8.28 -10.31
C LYS A 27 24.36 -9.19 -9.69
N SER A 28 23.94 -8.90 -8.46
CA SER A 28 22.73 -9.50 -7.93
C SER A 28 21.56 -8.93 -8.73
N SER A 29 21.04 -9.76 -9.64
CA SER A 29 19.78 -9.50 -10.32
C SER A 29 18.69 -9.45 -9.25
N HIS A 30 18.40 -8.25 -8.75
CA HIS A 30 17.25 -8.04 -7.87
C HIS A 30 15.99 -8.12 -8.72
N SER A 31 15.46 -9.33 -8.89
CA SER A 31 14.12 -9.53 -9.42
C SER A 31 13.13 -9.14 -8.33
N PHE A 32 12.29 -8.15 -8.59
CA PHE A 32 11.14 -7.86 -7.74
C PHE A 32 9.86 -8.30 -8.45
N HIS A 33 8.97 -8.92 -7.66
CA HIS A 33 7.66 -9.34 -8.13
C HIS A 33 6.64 -8.25 -7.82
N VAL A 34 6.03 -7.70 -8.87
CA VAL A 34 4.89 -6.79 -8.75
C VAL A 34 3.62 -7.54 -9.11
N TYR A 35 2.60 -7.40 -8.28
CA TYR A 35 1.28 -8.00 -8.51
C TYR A 35 0.37 -6.94 -9.12
N MET A 36 -0.21 -7.24 -10.28
CA MET A 36 -1.14 -6.32 -10.92
C MET A 36 -2.41 -6.16 -10.06
N LEU A 37 -2.85 -4.92 -9.87
CA LEU A 37 -4.11 -4.64 -9.18
C LEU A 37 -5.28 -5.23 -9.97
N SER A 38 -6.20 -5.86 -9.23
CA SER A 38 -7.36 -6.55 -9.79
C SER A 38 -8.54 -6.50 -8.82
N LYS A 39 -9.62 -7.22 -9.14
CA LYS A 39 -10.75 -7.40 -8.21
C LYS A 39 -10.32 -8.04 -6.88
N ASP A 40 -9.28 -8.87 -6.89
CA ASP A 40 -8.82 -9.59 -5.70
C ASP A 40 -7.54 -8.96 -5.15
N CYS A 41 -6.59 -8.56 -6.00
CA CYS A 41 -5.36 -7.85 -5.60
C CYS A 41 -5.65 -6.36 -5.39
N ILE A 42 -5.63 -5.92 -4.13
CA ILE A 42 -6.07 -4.57 -3.73
C ILE A 42 -4.91 -3.62 -3.50
N TYR A 43 -3.74 -4.16 -3.22
CA TYR A 43 -2.51 -3.40 -3.03
C TYR A 43 -1.32 -4.23 -3.52
N SER A 44 -0.41 -3.58 -4.24
CA SER A 44 0.92 -4.10 -4.51
C SER A 44 1.88 -2.92 -4.50
N GLY A 45 2.89 -2.99 -3.66
CA GLY A 45 3.83 -1.90 -3.47
C GLY A 45 5.17 -2.38 -2.93
N GLY A 46 6.19 -1.58 -3.20
CA GLY A 46 7.51 -1.73 -2.61
C GLY A 46 7.92 -0.43 -1.92
N GLY A 47 8.89 -0.50 -1.01
CA GLY A 47 9.43 0.68 -0.36
C GLY A 47 10.90 0.54 0.01
N TYR A 48 11.29 1.27 1.04
CA TYR A 48 12.67 1.36 1.50
C TYR A 48 13.27 -0.03 1.79
N GLY A 49 14.54 -0.20 1.43
CA GLY A 49 15.29 -1.43 1.72
C GLY A 49 14.86 -2.66 0.92
N GLY A 50 14.11 -2.49 -0.18
CA GLY A 50 13.63 -3.62 -1.00
C GLY A 50 12.46 -4.38 -0.37
N GLN A 51 11.84 -3.81 0.65
CA GLN A 51 10.65 -4.37 1.28
C GLN A 51 9.45 -4.26 0.36
N SER A 52 8.53 -5.23 0.43
CA SER A 52 7.36 -5.32 -0.44
C SER A 52 6.11 -5.72 0.34
N VAL A 53 4.96 -5.25 -0.13
CA VAL A 53 3.63 -5.58 0.39
C VAL A 53 2.71 -5.91 -0.77
N ASN A 54 2.01 -7.03 -0.66
CA ASN A 54 0.90 -7.40 -1.54
C ASN A 54 -0.30 -7.78 -0.68
N VAL A 55 -1.48 -7.33 -1.09
CA VAL A 55 -2.74 -7.56 -0.36
C VAL A 55 -3.77 -8.09 -1.31
N MET A 56 -4.33 -9.26 -1.00
CA MET A 56 -5.36 -9.91 -1.78
C MET A 56 -6.57 -10.25 -0.91
N TYR A 57 -7.78 -10.04 -1.40
CA TYR A 57 -8.96 -10.61 -0.74
C TYR A 57 -8.89 -12.13 -0.70
N THR A 58 -9.30 -12.69 0.43
CA THR A 58 -9.54 -14.13 0.54
C THR A 58 -10.90 -14.48 -0.07
N ILE A 59 -11.12 -15.76 -0.36
CA ILE A 59 -12.38 -16.23 -0.92
C ILE A 59 -13.56 -16.06 0.06
N ASP A 60 -13.27 -16.06 1.36
CA ASP A 60 -14.26 -15.93 2.43
C ASP A 60 -14.52 -14.45 2.79
N SER A 61 -13.85 -13.51 2.13
CA SER A 61 -14.03 -12.08 2.36
C SER A 61 -15.42 -11.62 1.97
N THR A 62 -16.08 -10.87 2.84
CA THR A 62 -17.39 -10.26 2.61
C THR A 62 -17.31 -8.74 2.67
N ALA A 63 -18.43 -8.05 2.40
CA ALA A 63 -18.49 -6.60 2.55
C ALA A 63 -18.52 -6.19 4.03
N GLU A 64 -19.12 -7.02 4.89
CA GLU A 64 -19.26 -6.81 6.32
C GLU A 64 -17.99 -7.19 7.09
N ASP A 65 -17.32 -8.25 6.63
CA ASP A 65 -16.05 -8.74 7.18
C ASP A 65 -15.04 -8.90 6.04
N PRO A 66 -14.28 -7.83 5.71
CA PRO A 66 -13.29 -7.85 4.65
C PRO A 66 -12.02 -8.54 5.15
N ILE A 67 -11.71 -9.70 4.57
CA ILE A 67 -10.60 -10.57 4.97
C ILE A 67 -9.57 -10.62 3.84
N VAL A 68 -8.32 -10.31 4.17
CA VAL A 68 -7.22 -10.29 3.19
C VAL A 68 -6.09 -11.21 3.59
N LYS A 69 -5.42 -11.76 2.58
CA LYS A 69 -4.08 -12.31 2.69
C LYS A 69 -3.07 -11.21 2.36
N ILE A 70 -2.19 -10.93 3.31
CA ILE A 70 -1.08 -9.98 3.19
C ILE A 70 0.20 -10.79 3.07
N PHE A 71 1.06 -10.48 2.09
CA PHE A 71 2.32 -11.18 1.92
C PHE A 71 3.37 -10.32 1.22
N GLY A 72 4.64 -10.62 1.47
CA GLY A 72 5.73 -9.82 0.93
C GLY A 72 7.08 -10.16 1.55
N THR A 73 7.95 -9.16 1.60
CA THR A 73 9.29 -9.27 2.20
C THR A 73 9.55 -8.04 3.04
N SER A 74 9.99 -8.23 4.28
CA SER A 74 10.47 -7.19 5.19
C SER A 74 11.98 -7.31 5.38
N MET A 75 12.56 -6.41 6.19
CA MET A 75 13.98 -6.55 6.59
C MET A 75 14.24 -7.84 7.39
N SER A 76 13.21 -8.38 8.03
CA SER A 76 13.28 -9.63 8.80
C SER A 76 13.04 -10.89 7.96
N GLY A 77 12.70 -10.75 6.67
CA GLY A 77 12.48 -11.86 5.74
C GLY A 77 11.10 -11.86 5.09
N SER A 78 10.78 -12.94 4.38
CA SER A 78 9.46 -13.12 3.76
C SER A 78 8.38 -13.33 4.80
N TYR A 79 7.19 -12.80 4.55
CA TYR A 79 6.04 -12.92 5.45
C TYR A 79 4.76 -13.18 4.67
N GLU A 80 3.81 -13.83 5.34
CA GLU A 80 2.46 -14.10 4.86
C GLU A 80 1.52 -14.24 6.05
N GLU A 81 0.37 -13.56 6.01
CA GLU A 81 -0.64 -13.60 7.05
C GLU A 81 -2.05 -13.37 6.48
N VAL A 82 -3.07 -13.79 7.22
CA VAL A 82 -4.48 -13.52 6.90
C VAL A 82 -5.05 -12.63 8.00
N VAL A 83 -5.66 -11.52 7.60
CA VAL A 83 -6.09 -10.45 8.50
C VAL A 83 -7.51 -10.01 8.17
N HIS A 84 -8.32 -9.81 9.20
CA HIS A 84 -9.60 -9.12 9.12
C HIS A 84 -9.33 -7.62 9.13
N ILE A 85 -9.68 -6.91 8.06
CA ILE A 85 -9.37 -5.47 7.94
C ILE A 85 -10.06 -4.64 9.04
N ASN A 86 -11.20 -5.11 9.54
CA ASN A 86 -11.93 -4.45 10.63
C ASN A 86 -11.21 -4.52 11.99
N ASP A 87 -10.25 -5.43 12.15
CA ASP A 87 -9.51 -5.63 13.39
C ASP A 87 -8.17 -4.86 13.41
N ILE A 88 -7.83 -4.19 12.31
CA ILE A 88 -6.58 -3.44 12.19
C ILE A 88 -6.67 -2.18 13.03
N ASP A 89 -5.77 -2.04 13.99
CA ASP A 89 -5.63 -0.84 14.84
C ASP A 89 -4.42 0.00 14.37
N PRO A 90 -4.63 1.16 13.71
CA PRO A 90 -3.54 2.05 13.29
C PRO A 90 -2.59 2.54 14.40
N THR A 91 -3.00 2.47 15.67
CA THR A 91 -2.13 2.83 16.82
C THR A 91 -1.18 1.71 17.23
N ASN A 92 -1.38 0.51 16.67
CA ASN A 92 -0.52 -0.63 16.88
C ASN A 92 -0.69 -1.56 15.68
N ALA A 93 -0.15 -1.19 14.52
CA ALA A 93 -0.20 -1.99 13.30
C ALA A 93 1.19 -2.10 12.68
N THR A 94 1.38 -3.11 11.84
CA THR A 94 2.48 -3.21 10.89
C THR A 94 2.18 -2.37 9.65
N TYR A 95 3.22 -1.99 8.90
CA TYR A 95 3.05 -1.26 7.64
C TYR A 95 2.14 -2.00 6.62
N PRO A 96 2.29 -3.33 6.44
CA PRO A 96 1.42 -4.10 5.55
C PRO A 96 -0.06 -4.11 5.94
N GLU A 97 -0.38 -4.22 7.23
CA GLU A 97 -1.76 -4.08 7.74
C GLU A 97 -2.32 -2.69 7.39
N LEU A 98 -1.53 -1.63 7.55
CA LEU A 98 -1.98 -0.27 7.23
C LEU A 98 -2.22 -0.05 5.72
N CYS A 99 -1.37 -0.64 4.87
CA CYS A 99 -1.60 -0.70 3.42
C CYS A 99 -2.92 -1.38 3.08
N ALA A 100 -3.22 -2.52 3.72
CA ALA A 100 -4.45 -3.27 3.51
C ALA A 100 -5.69 -2.46 3.89
N LEU A 101 -5.67 -1.83 5.07
CA LEU A 101 -6.74 -0.96 5.52
C LEU A 101 -7.00 0.19 4.53
N LEU A 102 -5.96 0.95 4.18
CA LEU A 102 -6.12 2.10 3.30
C LEU A 102 -6.58 1.71 1.89
N ALA A 103 -6.07 0.60 1.36
CA ALA A 103 -6.46 0.05 0.06
C ALA A 103 -7.92 -0.38 0.02
N HIS A 104 -8.39 -1.05 1.07
CA HIS A 104 -9.80 -1.41 1.19
C HIS A 104 -10.70 -0.17 1.26
N GLN A 105 -10.35 0.80 2.10
CA GLN A 105 -11.14 2.02 2.24
C GLN A 105 -11.17 2.84 0.94
N GLN A 106 -10.09 2.84 0.17
CA GLN A 106 -10.09 3.43 -1.17
C GLN A 106 -10.99 2.66 -2.13
N ARG A 107 -10.97 1.33 -2.07
CA ARG A 107 -11.77 0.47 -2.95
C ARG A 107 -13.28 0.66 -2.77
N ILE A 108 -13.73 0.86 -1.53
CA ILE A 108 -15.15 1.11 -1.22
C ILE A 108 -15.52 2.60 -1.31
N GLY A 109 -14.57 3.47 -1.68
CA GLY A 109 -14.81 4.91 -1.83
C GLY A 109 -14.84 5.70 -0.52
N ALA A 110 -14.52 5.09 0.61
CA ALA A 110 -14.44 5.76 1.92
C ALA A 110 -13.15 6.59 2.09
N TYR A 111 -12.15 6.35 1.23
CA TYR A 111 -10.92 7.14 1.15
C TYR A 111 -10.54 7.44 -0.31
N THR A 112 -9.86 8.56 -0.55
CA THR A 112 -9.29 8.86 -1.87
C THR A 112 -7.97 9.61 -1.69
N SER A 113 -6.88 9.05 -2.22
CA SER A 113 -5.55 9.69 -2.18
C SER A 113 -5.47 10.98 -3.03
N GLY A 114 -6.51 11.28 -3.83
CA GLY A 114 -6.50 12.35 -4.82
C GLY A 114 -6.00 11.85 -6.19
N ALA A 115 -6.41 12.51 -7.27
CA ALA A 115 -6.05 12.09 -8.63
C ALA A 115 -4.52 12.00 -8.79
N ASN A 116 -4.04 10.91 -9.40
CA ASN A 116 -2.62 10.65 -9.72
C ASN A 116 -1.66 10.59 -8.51
N LYS A 117 -2.19 10.37 -7.30
CA LYS A 117 -1.37 10.15 -6.09
C LYS A 117 -1.27 8.67 -5.74
N LEU A 118 -0.05 8.22 -5.44
CA LEU A 118 0.21 6.89 -4.92
C LEU A 118 -0.57 6.67 -3.61
N LEU A 119 -1.01 5.44 -3.38
CA LEU A 119 -1.64 5.06 -2.13
C LEU A 119 -0.56 4.73 -1.10
N ILE A 120 -0.25 5.70 -0.25
CA ILE A 120 0.79 5.59 0.78
C ILE A 120 0.11 5.76 2.14
N PRO A 121 0.27 4.81 3.07
CA PRO A 121 -0.40 4.88 4.38
C PRO A 121 0.41 5.65 5.43
N THR A 122 1.47 6.33 5.01
CA THR A 122 2.32 7.22 5.82
C THR A 122 2.45 8.59 5.15
N PRO A 123 2.91 9.63 5.89
CA PRO A 123 3.27 10.90 5.28
C PRO A 123 4.36 10.70 4.22
N LEU A 124 4.33 11.49 3.16
CA LEU A 124 5.36 11.40 2.11
C LEU A 124 6.75 11.61 2.71
N ASN A 125 7.72 10.81 2.26
CA ASN A 125 9.12 10.81 2.72
C ASN A 125 9.33 10.33 4.17
N VAL A 126 8.31 9.80 4.84
CA VAL A 126 8.50 9.11 6.12
C VAL A 126 8.75 7.63 5.86
N ASP A 127 9.91 7.15 6.31
CA ASP A 127 10.28 5.74 6.30
C ASP A 127 9.64 5.05 7.53
N PRO A 128 8.72 4.08 7.33
CA PRO A 128 8.15 3.31 8.44
C PRO A 128 9.12 2.29 9.06
N GLY A 129 10.33 2.12 8.51
CA GLY A 129 11.30 1.14 8.95
C GLY A 129 10.94 -0.29 8.51
N ASP A 130 11.24 -1.27 9.37
CA ASP A 130 10.97 -2.69 9.08
C ASP A 130 9.46 -2.98 9.07
N TYR A 131 8.95 -3.45 7.94
CA TYR A 131 7.52 -3.75 7.71
C TYR A 131 6.96 -4.81 8.65
N SER A 132 7.80 -5.61 9.31
CA SER A 132 7.35 -6.59 10.31
C SER A 132 7.15 -6.00 11.72
N LYS A 133 7.54 -4.74 11.94
CA LYS A 133 7.41 -4.08 13.25
C LYS A 133 6.09 -3.35 13.35
N ARG A 134 5.44 -3.51 14.50
CA ARG A 134 4.24 -2.75 14.85
C ARG A 134 4.63 -1.37 15.35
N MET A 135 3.84 -0.36 14.97
CA MET A 135 4.02 1.01 15.43
C MET A 135 2.69 1.75 15.58
N ASP A 136 2.74 2.86 16.29
CA ASP A 136 1.67 3.84 16.36
C ASP A 136 1.79 4.82 15.18
N TYR A 137 1.08 4.52 14.10
CA TYR A 137 1.08 5.36 12.91
C TYR A 137 0.36 6.68 13.12
N ILE A 138 -0.57 6.76 14.07
CA ILE A 138 -1.27 8.00 14.38
C ILE A 138 -0.30 9.00 14.99
N SER A 139 0.48 8.55 15.97
CA SER A 139 1.53 9.37 16.57
C SER A 139 2.58 9.79 15.52
N LEU A 140 3.03 8.86 14.66
CA LEU A 140 3.97 9.16 13.57
C LEU A 140 3.43 10.22 12.59
N ILE A 141 2.15 10.17 12.23
CA ILE A 141 1.52 11.15 11.34
C ILE A 141 1.40 12.52 12.02
N ARG A 142 1.01 12.56 13.30
CA ARG A 142 0.92 13.81 14.09
C ARG A 142 2.29 14.47 14.27
N ASP A 143 3.32 13.67 14.52
CA ASP A 143 4.69 14.14 14.62
C ASP A 143 5.17 14.71 13.29
N SER A 144 4.84 14.07 12.16
CA SER A 144 5.17 14.60 10.84
C SER A 144 4.48 15.92 10.53
N LEU A 145 3.22 16.12 10.96
CA LEU A 145 2.49 17.37 10.78
C LEU A 145 3.10 18.51 11.61
N SER A 146 3.50 18.21 12.84
CA SER A 146 4.08 19.20 13.75
C SER A 146 5.46 19.70 13.29
N ASN A 147 6.17 18.89 12.51
CA ASN A 147 7.54 19.18 12.08
C ASN A 147 7.68 19.58 10.59
N SER A 148 6.59 19.54 9.81
CA SER A 148 6.62 19.86 8.38
C SER A 148 6.24 21.30 8.10
N ASN A 149 7.10 22.03 7.39
CA ASN A 149 6.81 23.38 6.88
C ASN A 149 6.30 23.39 5.42
N TYR A 150 6.11 22.22 4.80
CA TYR A 150 5.72 22.12 3.39
C TYR A 150 4.21 21.93 3.23
N VAL A 151 3.50 23.00 2.86
CA VAL A 151 2.02 23.10 2.89
C VAL A 151 1.31 21.96 2.14
N ASP A 152 1.76 21.60 0.93
CA ASP A 152 1.10 20.53 0.15
C ASP A 152 1.22 19.15 0.81
N LEU A 153 2.36 18.89 1.47
CA LEU A 153 2.59 17.67 2.23
C LEU A 153 1.72 17.68 3.49
N THR A 154 1.64 18.81 4.18
CA THR A 154 0.79 19.01 5.35
C THR A 154 -0.68 18.72 5.01
N ASN A 155 -1.18 19.19 3.86
CA ASN A 155 -2.57 18.94 3.44
C ASN A 155 -2.86 17.45 3.20
N SER A 156 -1.98 16.73 2.49
CA SER A 156 -2.16 15.28 2.29
C SER A 156 -2.03 14.49 3.59
N THR A 157 -1.12 14.92 4.46
CA THR A 157 -0.86 14.26 5.74
C THR A 157 -2.02 14.48 6.70
N GLN A 158 -2.60 15.67 6.72
CA GLN A 158 -3.80 15.98 7.52
C GLN A 158 -4.98 15.13 7.06
N LYS A 159 -5.21 15.03 5.74
CA LYS A 159 -6.28 14.17 5.20
C LYS A 159 -6.11 12.70 5.58
N LEU A 160 -4.87 12.21 5.64
CA LEU A 160 -4.56 10.86 6.09
C LEU A 160 -4.87 10.70 7.59
N LEU A 161 -4.49 11.68 8.42
CA LEU A 161 -4.81 11.70 9.85
C LEU A 161 -6.33 11.70 10.10
N ASP A 162 -7.06 12.63 9.45
CA ASP A 162 -8.51 12.76 9.57
C ASP A 162 -9.24 11.47 9.18
N PHE A 163 -8.70 10.74 8.21
CA PHE A 163 -9.23 9.43 7.84
C PHE A 163 -9.03 8.40 8.95
N PHE A 164 -7.82 8.26 9.48
CA PHE A 164 -7.56 7.27 10.52
C PHE A 164 -8.27 7.59 11.84
N GLU A 165 -8.39 8.86 12.22
CA GLU A 165 -9.13 9.26 13.42
C GLU A 165 -10.64 8.99 13.28
N ARG A 166 -11.22 9.18 12.09
CA ARG A 166 -12.61 8.77 11.80
C ARG A 166 -12.78 7.26 11.82
N TYR A 167 -11.82 6.51 11.28
CA TYR A 167 -11.81 5.05 11.33
C TYR A 167 -11.79 4.55 12.78
N LEU A 168 -10.85 5.05 13.60
CA LEU A 168 -10.70 4.68 15.02
C LEU A 168 -11.92 5.05 15.87
N SER A 169 -12.53 6.21 15.60
CA SER A 169 -13.77 6.62 16.28
C SER A 169 -15.02 5.87 15.79
N LYS A 170 -14.88 4.96 14.83
CA LYS A 170 -15.97 4.24 14.13
C LYS A 170 -17.00 5.18 13.50
N ASN A 171 -16.64 6.44 13.26
CA ASN A 171 -17.45 7.46 12.61
C ASN A 171 -17.20 7.47 11.09
N LEU A 172 -17.28 6.30 10.46
CA LEU A 172 -17.25 6.21 9.01
C LEU A 172 -18.69 6.38 8.50
N GLU A 173 -18.97 7.48 7.81
CA GLU A 173 -20.20 7.60 7.04
C GLU A 173 -20.22 6.43 6.04
N LYS A 174 -21.26 5.59 6.13
CA LYS A 174 -21.48 4.55 5.12
C LYS A 174 -21.64 5.27 3.78
N PRO A 175 -20.84 4.97 2.76
CA PRO A 175 -20.96 5.64 1.48
C PRO A 175 -22.38 5.44 0.96
N GLU A 176 -23.12 6.55 0.78
CA GLU A 176 -24.40 6.53 0.10
C GLU A 176 -24.16 6.12 -1.35
N LYS A 177 -24.44 4.85 -1.64
CA LYS A 177 -24.19 4.14 -2.90
C LYS A 177 -22.77 3.61 -3.02
N PHE A 178 -22.68 2.28 -2.88
CA PHE A 178 -21.68 1.44 -3.54
C PHE A 178 -21.62 1.85 -5.01
N SER A 179 -20.73 2.78 -5.32
CA SER A 179 -20.47 3.18 -6.69
C SER A 179 -19.65 2.05 -7.28
N ILE A 180 -20.36 1.11 -7.91
CA ILE A 180 -19.83 0.18 -8.90
C ILE A 180 -19.28 1.02 -10.06
N LEU A 181 -18.17 1.72 -9.83
CA LEU A 181 -17.47 2.53 -10.81
C LEU A 181 -15.99 2.17 -10.91
N MET A 182 -15.54 1.17 -10.14
CA MET A 182 -14.20 0.60 -10.27
C MET A 182 -14.20 -0.82 -10.86
N GLN A 183 -15.34 -1.32 -11.36
CA GLN A 183 -15.42 -2.59 -12.09
C GLN A 183 -14.97 -2.47 -13.57
N GLY A 184 -14.74 -1.26 -14.08
CA GLY A 184 -14.49 -1.03 -15.51
C GLY A 184 -13.06 -0.66 -15.93
N ASN A 185 -12.37 0.25 -15.23
CA ASN A 185 -11.32 1.05 -15.89
C ASN A 185 -10.03 1.27 -15.08
N TYR A 186 -9.54 0.28 -14.31
CA TYR A 186 -8.17 0.39 -13.76
C TYR A 186 -7.09 -0.05 -14.78
N ILE A 187 -7.44 -0.93 -15.73
CA ILE A 187 -6.49 -1.42 -16.76
C ILE A 187 -6.17 -0.35 -17.82
N GLU A 188 -7.07 0.59 -18.11
CA GLU A 188 -6.85 1.57 -19.19
C GLU A 188 -5.87 2.70 -18.83
N ARG A 189 -5.61 2.99 -17.55
CA ARG A 189 -4.70 4.09 -17.18
C ARG A 189 -3.21 3.77 -17.25
N PHE A 190 -2.85 2.52 -17.50
CA PHE A 190 -1.45 2.10 -17.70
C PHE A 190 -1.17 1.63 -19.12
N ARG A 191 -2.01 1.99 -20.09
CA ARG A 191 -1.68 1.81 -21.50
C ARG A 191 -0.52 2.74 -21.85
N ILE A 192 0.70 2.21 -21.76
CA ILE A 192 1.88 2.81 -22.40
C ILE A 192 1.56 2.81 -23.90
N GLU A 193 1.18 3.97 -24.42
CA GLU A 193 1.20 4.19 -25.87
C GLU A 193 2.64 4.02 -26.31
N LYS A 194 2.91 2.90 -26.99
CA LYS A 194 4.14 2.71 -27.74
C LYS A 194 4.16 3.74 -28.87
N TYR A 195 5.04 4.72 -28.77
CA TYR A 195 5.60 5.40 -29.94
C TYR A 195 6.83 4.60 -30.42
#